data_AF-A0A1H9D3F5-F1
#
_entry.id   AF-A0A1H9D3F5-F1
#
_cell.length_a   1.000
_cell.length_b   1.000
_cell.length_c   1.000
_cell.angle_alpha   90.00
_cell.angle_beta   90.00
_cell.angle_gamma   90.00
#
_symmetry.space_group_name_H-M   'P 1'
#
loop_
_entity.id
_entity.type
_entity.pdbx_description
1 polymer ?
#
loop_
_entity_poly.entity_id
_entity_poly.type
_entity_poly.pdbx_seq_one_letter_code
_entity_poly.pdbx_strand_id
1 'polypeptide(L)'
;MKKNNGFSLIEIIIVIAIMAILIAIIAPNLTKYLGKSKKRTDEKNAEETAYQLHNCITDYESEVGTLIDDPDVTLRVDWDPSLTYYTSPRNTVFDRYINEVVTAHTASKEDNSYAYALITRRGPNVEQGYKIVVTIGSMSVTK
;
A
#
# COMPACT_ATOMS: atom_id res chain seq x y z
N MET A 1 -20.47 59.53 -11.52
CA MET A 1 -20.61 59.22 -10.07
C MET A 1 -20.46 57.71 -9.90
N LYS A 2 -19.42 57.23 -9.20
CA LYS A 2 -19.21 55.79 -8.96
C LYS A 2 -20.04 55.37 -7.75
N LYS A 3 -20.92 54.38 -7.92
CA LYS A 3 -21.71 53.78 -6.85
C LYS A 3 -20.88 52.67 -6.21
N ASN A 4 -20.39 52.90 -4.99
CA ASN A 4 -19.75 51.85 -4.20
C ASN A 4 -20.85 51.09 -3.46
N ASN A 5 -21.41 50.06 -4.10
CA ASN A 5 -22.28 49.11 -3.43
C ASN A 5 -21.38 48.14 -2.66
N GLY A 6 -21.04 48.49 -1.41
CA GLY A 6 -20.37 47.59 -0.48
C GLY A 6 -21.35 46.53 0.03
N PHE A 7 -20.83 45.34 0.33
CA PHE A 7 -21.56 44.27 1.02
C PHE A 7 -22.12 44.78 2.35
N SER A 8 -23.37 44.45 2.66
CA SER A 8 -23.96 44.78 3.96
C SER A 8 -23.40 43.87 5.05
N LEU A 9 -23.17 44.41 6.24
CA LEU A 9 -22.65 43.65 7.38
C LEU A 9 -23.55 42.44 7.72
N ILE A 10 -24.87 42.61 7.58
CA ILE A 10 -25.84 41.55 7.82
C ILE A 10 -25.72 40.39 6.82
N GLU A 11 -25.39 40.70 5.57
CA GLU A 11 -25.22 39.69 4.52
C GLU A 11 -24.04 38.77 4.86
N ILE A 12 -22.95 39.32 5.41
CA ILE A 12 -21.80 38.53 5.85
C ILE A 12 -22.12 37.65 7.06
N ILE A 13 -22.88 38.15 8.05
CA ILE A 13 -23.25 37.37 9.24
C ILE A 13 -24.10 36.15 8.87
N ILE A 14 -25.06 36.33 7.97
CA ILE A 14 -25.91 35.23 7.51
C ILE A 14 -25.08 34.20 6.73
N VAL A 15 -24.15 34.64 5.89
CA VAL A 15 -23.28 33.75 5.11
C VAL A 15 -22.40 32.87 6.01
N ILE A 16 -21.73 33.44 7.01
CA ILE A 16 -20.89 32.65 7.92
C ILE A 16 -21.72 31.66 8.75
N ALA A 17 -22.95 32.02 9.11
CA ALA A 17 -23.86 31.14 9.85
C ALA A 17 -24.24 29.91 9.03
N ILE A 18 -24.58 30.09 7.75
CA ILE A 18 -24.93 28.97 6.87
C ILE A 18 -23.68 28.12 6.56
N MET A 19 -22.53 28.75 6.29
CA MET A 19 -21.27 28.03 6.07
C MET A 19 -20.88 27.17 7.28
N ALA A 20 -21.09 27.66 8.51
CA ALA A 20 -20.81 26.89 9.73
C ALA A 20 -21.69 25.62 9.83
N ILE A 21 -22.98 25.72 9.52
CA ILE A 21 -23.90 24.56 9.51
C ILE A 21 -23.48 23.53 8.46
N LEU A 22 -23.11 23.98 7.25
CA LEU A 22 -22.66 23.10 6.18
C LEU A 22 -21.38 22.35 6.57
N ILE A 23 -20.38 23.05 7.13
CA ILE A 23 -19.12 22.44 7.57
C ILE A 23 -19.37 21.41 8.67
N ALA A 24 -20.28 21.70 9.62
CA ALA A 24 -20.61 20.78 10.71
C ALA A 24 -21.13 19.41 10.20
N ILE A 25 -21.89 19.40 9.10
CA ILE A 25 -22.43 18.18 8.51
C ILE A 25 -21.40 17.47 7.61
N ILE A 26 -20.58 18.24 6.88
CA ILE A 26 -19.63 17.72 5.89
C ILE A 26 -18.38 17.11 6.56
N ALA A 27 -17.88 17.73 7.63
CA ALA A 27 -16.63 17.33 8.28
C ALA A 27 -16.53 15.82 8.62
N PRO A 28 -17.51 15.17 9.29
CA PRO A 28 -17.41 13.75 9.61
C PRO A 28 -17.43 12.85 8.36
N ASN A 29 -18.23 13.23 7.36
CA ASN A 29 -18.29 12.52 6.09
C ASN A 29 -16.94 12.58 5.37
N LEU A 30 -16.35 13.77 5.26
CA LEU A 30 -15.05 13.97 4.61
C LEU A 30 -13.96 13.11 5.26
N THR A 31 -13.84 13.12 6.60
CA THR A 31 -12.86 12.30 7.32
C THR A 31 -13.03 10.80 7.03
N LYS A 32 -14.27 10.31 6.99
CA LYS A 32 -14.56 8.91 6.64
C LYS A 32 -14.18 8.56 5.20
N TYR A 33 -14.48 9.45 4.24
CA TYR A 33 -14.12 9.25 2.84
C TYR A 33 -12.61 9.27 2.63
N LEU A 34 -11.89 10.18 3.29
CA LEU A 34 -10.43 10.24 3.24
C LEU A 34 -9.78 8.96 3.79
N GLY A 35 -10.24 8.47 4.94
CA GLY A 35 -9.75 7.21 5.50
C GLY A 35 -9.98 6.01 4.57
N LYS A 36 -11.18 5.90 3.99
CA LYS A 36 -11.48 4.86 2.99
C LYS A 36 -10.64 5.00 1.73
N SER A 37 -10.40 6.22 1.25
CA SER A 37 -9.59 6.47 0.07
C SER A 37 -8.13 6.05 0.29
N LYS A 38 -7.58 6.33 1.47
CA LYS A 38 -6.23 5.90 1.85
C LYS A 38 -6.10 4.38 1.83
N LYS A 39 -7.01 3.68 2.54
CA LYS A 39 -7.05 2.20 2.56
C LYS A 39 -7.17 1.59 1.17
N ARG A 40 -8.03 2.14 0.30
CA ARG A 40 -8.18 1.67 -1.10
C ARG A 40 -6.91 1.85 -1.92
N THR A 41 -6.20 2.96 -1.74
CA THR A 41 -4.90 3.17 -2.39
C THR A 41 -3.89 2.14 -1.89
N ASP A 42 -3.84 1.89 -0.58
CA ASP A 42 -2.93 0.91 0.01
C ASP A 42 -3.25 -0.52 -0.47
N GLU A 43 -4.53 -0.89 -0.56
CA GLU A 43 -5.00 -2.15 -1.11
C GLU A 43 -4.59 -2.34 -2.58
N LYS A 44 -4.84 -1.33 -3.43
CA LYS A 44 -4.45 -1.37 -4.85
C LYS A 44 -2.93 -1.51 -5.01
N ASN A 45 -2.15 -0.78 -4.21
CA ASN A 45 -0.70 -0.90 -4.28
C ASN A 45 -0.24 -2.29 -3.80
N ALA A 46 -0.89 -2.86 -2.77
CA ALA A 46 -0.58 -4.21 -2.30
C ALA A 46 -0.88 -5.28 -3.37
N GLU A 47 -1.98 -5.13 -4.12
CA GLU A 47 -2.30 -5.99 -5.27
C GLU A 47 -1.24 -5.90 -6.37
N GLU A 48 -0.82 -4.69 -6.73
CA GLU A 48 0.21 -4.46 -7.74
C GLU A 48 1.56 -5.05 -7.30
N THR A 49 1.98 -4.82 -6.05
CA THR A 49 3.19 -5.40 -5.48
C THR A 49 3.12 -6.92 -5.41
N ALA A 50 1.97 -7.50 -5.06
CA ALA A 50 1.80 -8.96 -5.04
C ALA A 50 1.95 -9.58 -6.44
N TYR A 51 1.44 -8.89 -7.47
CA TYR A 51 1.60 -9.32 -8.85
C TYR A 51 3.05 -9.20 -9.34
N GLN A 52 3.71 -8.08 -9.05
CA GLN A 52 5.13 -7.89 -9.36
C GLN A 52 6.00 -8.95 -8.69
N LEU A 53 5.76 -9.22 -7.41
CA LEU A 53 6.50 -10.22 -6.66
C LEU A 53 6.25 -11.64 -7.21
N HIS A 54 5.03 -11.96 -7.62
CA HIS A 54 4.73 -13.23 -8.29
C HIS A 54 5.56 -13.41 -9.57
N ASN A 55 5.69 -12.36 -10.37
CA ASN A 55 6.53 -12.40 -11.58
C ASN A 55 8.01 -12.54 -11.22
N CYS A 56 8.52 -11.79 -10.23
CA CYS A 56 9.89 -11.94 -9.73
C CYS A 56 10.21 -13.38 -9.31
N ILE A 57 9.28 -14.02 -8.60
CA ILE A 57 9.46 -15.43 -8.18
C ILE A 57 9.50 -16.34 -9.40
N THR A 58 8.61 -16.13 -10.38
CA THR A 58 8.57 -16.92 -11.61
C THR A 58 9.87 -16.79 -12.41
N ASP A 59 10.36 -15.57 -12.57
CA ASP A 59 11.62 -15.29 -13.28
C ASP A 59 12.81 -15.92 -12.53
N TYR A 60 12.85 -15.77 -11.20
CA TYR A 60 13.86 -16.40 -10.35
C TYR A 60 13.87 -17.93 -10.50
N GLU A 61 12.71 -18.57 -10.45
CA GLU A 61 12.64 -20.03 -10.57
C GLU A 61 13.02 -20.54 -11.97
N SER A 62 12.78 -19.74 -13.01
CA SER A 62 13.18 -20.08 -14.37
C SER A 62 14.70 -20.02 -14.58
N GLU A 63 15.42 -19.17 -13.85
CA GLU A 63 16.84 -18.93 -14.06
C GLU A 63 17.75 -19.56 -12.99
N VAL A 64 17.29 -19.58 -11.75
CA VAL A 64 18.09 -19.96 -10.57
C VAL A 64 17.62 -21.29 -9.98
N GLY A 65 16.30 -21.54 -9.98
CA GLY A 65 15.68 -22.71 -9.36
C GLY A 65 14.80 -22.35 -8.17
N THR A 66 14.43 -23.34 -7.36
CA THR A 66 13.44 -23.18 -6.27
C THR A 66 13.82 -22.07 -5.28
N LEU A 67 12.90 -21.13 -5.03
CA LEU A 67 13.17 -19.98 -4.14
C LEU A 67 13.23 -20.36 -2.66
N ILE A 68 12.40 -21.31 -2.24
CA ILE A 68 12.32 -21.82 -0.87
C ILE A 68 12.26 -23.34 -0.92
N ASP A 69 13.36 -23.99 -0.54
CA ASP A 69 13.47 -25.45 -0.55
C ASP A 69 12.67 -26.10 0.58
N ASP A 70 12.67 -25.47 1.75
CA ASP A 70 11.98 -25.96 2.95
C ASP A 70 10.55 -25.40 3.04
N PRO A 71 9.49 -26.25 3.02
CA PRO A 71 8.11 -25.79 3.09
C PRO A 71 7.75 -25.11 4.42
N ASP A 72 8.52 -25.30 5.49
CA ASP A 72 8.29 -24.69 6.80
C ASP A 72 8.93 -23.30 6.92
N VAL A 73 9.74 -22.88 5.94
CA VAL A 73 10.37 -21.55 5.92
C VAL A 73 9.45 -20.52 5.26
N THR A 74 9.30 -19.38 5.95
CA THR A 74 8.68 -18.18 5.38
C THR A 74 9.77 -17.19 5.00
N LEU A 75 9.78 -16.78 3.74
CA LEU A 75 10.62 -15.68 3.27
C LEU A 75 9.86 -14.37 3.43
N ARG A 76 10.37 -13.48 4.28
CA ARG A 76 9.87 -12.12 4.44
C ARG A 76 10.60 -11.19 3.49
N VAL A 77 9.88 -10.30 2.83
CA VAL A 77 10.43 -9.19 2.02
C VAL A 77 9.98 -7.88 2.65
N ASP A 78 10.89 -7.00 3.02
CA ASP A 78 10.60 -5.68 3.60
C ASP A 78 10.96 -4.58 2.60
N TRP A 79 10.16 -3.52 2.45
CA TRP A 79 10.44 -2.36 1.58
C TRP A 79 10.77 -1.09 2.36
N ASP A 80 11.42 -1.25 3.51
CA ASP A 80 11.89 -0.13 4.31
C ASP A 80 13.14 0.48 3.64
N PRO A 81 13.14 1.80 3.32
CA PRO A 81 14.26 2.46 2.64
C PRO A 81 15.54 2.53 3.46
N SER A 82 15.49 2.19 4.75
CA SER A 82 16.68 2.07 5.60
C SER A 82 17.39 0.72 5.44
N LEU A 83 16.76 -0.27 4.80
CA LEU A 83 17.34 -1.60 4.64
C LEU A 83 18.35 -1.67 3.50
N THR A 84 19.40 -2.45 3.72
CA THR A 84 20.40 -2.79 2.68
C THR A 84 20.03 -4.06 1.91
N TYR A 85 19.19 -4.91 2.50
CA TYR A 85 18.68 -6.16 1.94
C TYR A 85 17.20 -6.28 2.29
N TYR A 86 16.41 -6.85 1.40
CA TYR A 86 14.96 -6.88 1.58
C TYR A 86 14.49 -8.22 2.14
N THR A 87 15.22 -9.30 1.91
CA THR A 87 14.79 -10.65 2.31
C THR A 87 15.27 -11.11 3.69
N SER A 88 14.41 -11.81 4.41
CA SER A 88 14.70 -12.50 5.67
C SER A 88 13.97 -13.85 5.74
N PRO A 89 14.67 -15.02 5.80
CA PRO A 89 16.12 -15.18 5.72
C PRO A 89 16.71 -14.59 4.44
N ARG A 90 17.97 -14.16 4.50
CA ARG A 90 18.60 -13.40 3.41
C ARG A 90 18.80 -14.27 2.16
N ASN A 91 18.27 -13.82 1.04
CA ASN A 91 18.49 -14.36 -0.30
C ASN A 91 18.97 -13.23 -1.24
N THR A 92 20.30 -13.09 -1.34
CA THR A 92 20.94 -12.01 -2.12
C THR A 92 20.70 -12.07 -3.61
N VAL A 93 20.38 -13.26 -4.14
CA VAL A 93 20.06 -13.42 -5.56
C VAL A 93 18.65 -12.92 -5.80
N PHE A 94 17.67 -13.34 -4.98
CA PHE A 94 16.30 -12.88 -5.08
C PHE A 94 16.15 -11.38 -4.78
N ASP A 95 16.94 -10.84 -3.85
CA ASP A 95 17.01 -9.39 -3.58
C ASP A 95 17.31 -8.58 -4.86
N ARG A 96 18.06 -9.12 -5.82
CA ARG A 96 18.35 -8.45 -7.11
C ARG A 96 17.10 -8.35 -7.99
N TYR A 97 16.35 -9.44 -8.13
CA TYR A 97 15.11 -9.46 -8.90
C TYR A 97 14.08 -8.48 -8.30
N ILE A 98 14.00 -8.41 -6.96
CA ILE A 98 13.12 -7.45 -6.28
C ILE A 98 13.56 -6.00 -6.57
N ASN A 99 14.86 -5.69 -6.47
CA ASN A 99 15.38 -4.35 -6.73
C ASN A 99 15.10 -3.84 -8.15
N GLU A 100 15.10 -4.74 -9.13
CA GLU A 100 14.89 -4.39 -10.54
C GLU A 100 13.42 -4.13 -10.86
N VAL A 101 12.50 -4.83 -10.19
CA VAL A 101 11.08 -4.84 -10.53
C VAL A 101 10.24 -3.98 -9.57
N VAL A 102 10.52 -4.04 -8.27
CA VAL A 102 9.71 -3.39 -7.22
C VAL A 102 10.44 -2.16 -6.70
N THR A 103 10.46 -1.10 -7.53
CA THR A 103 11.25 0.12 -7.28
C THR A 103 10.55 1.18 -6.42
N ALA A 104 9.24 1.06 -6.19
CA ALA A 104 8.50 1.99 -5.34
C ALA A 104 8.48 1.49 -3.89
N HIS A 105 9.23 2.17 -3.01
CA HIS A 105 9.08 2.06 -1.55
C HIS A 105 7.65 2.49 -1.19
N THR A 106 6.75 1.51 -1.12
CA THR A 106 5.34 1.81 -0.93
C THR A 106 5.06 2.01 0.55
N ALA A 107 5.11 3.27 0.98
CA ALA A 107 4.62 3.69 2.28
C ALA A 107 3.09 3.84 2.25
N SER A 108 2.45 3.24 3.24
CA SER A 108 1.02 3.32 3.54
C SER A 108 0.55 4.77 3.60
N LYS A 109 -0.56 5.07 2.93
CA LYS A 109 -1.23 6.39 3.00
C LYS A 109 -2.04 6.56 4.27
N GLU A 110 -2.32 5.46 4.98
CA GLU A 110 -3.00 5.47 6.27
C GLU A 110 -2.09 5.93 7.41
N ASP A 111 -0.91 5.33 7.56
CA ASP A 111 -0.07 5.42 8.76
C ASP A 111 1.44 5.59 8.49
N ASN A 112 1.86 5.75 7.23
CA ASN A 112 3.27 5.82 6.80
C ASN A 112 4.12 4.58 7.09
N SER A 113 3.53 3.46 7.50
CA SER A 113 4.25 2.18 7.58
C SER A 113 4.70 1.72 6.19
N TYR A 114 5.88 1.09 6.10
CA TYR A 114 6.37 0.52 4.85
C TYR A 114 5.76 -0.85 4.57
N ALA A 115 5.59 -1.15 3.29
CA ALA A 115 5.13 -2.45 2.83
C ALA A 115 6.07 -3.58 3.25
N TYR A 116 5.50 -4.76 3.50
CA TYR A 116 6.24 -6.02 3.57
C TYR A 116 5.43 -7.16 2.97
N ALA A 117 6.10 -8.23 2.58
CA ALA A 117 5.48 -9.44 2.05
C ALA A 117 5.97 -10.68 2.80
N LEU A 118 5.10 -11.68 2.88
CA LEU A 118 5.42 -13.02 3.36
C LEU A 118 5.20 -14.00 2.22
N ILE A 119 6.25 -14.70 1.84
CA ILE A 119 6.25 -15.71 0.78
C ILE A 119 6.41 -17.07 1.46
N THR A 120 5.46 -17.97 1.20
CA THR A 120 5.46 -19.34 1.72
C THR A 120 5.25 -20.30 0.58
N ARG A 121 5.97 -21.43 0.59
CA ARG A 121 5.74 -22.49 -0.38
C ARG A 121 4.37 -23.12 -0.10
N ARG A 122 3.53 -23.28 -1.12
CA ARG A 122 2.27 -24.02 -0.93
C ARG A 122 2.60 -25.49 -0.68
N GLY A 123 1.90 -26.09 0.28
CA GLY A 123 2.14 -27.46 0.72
C GLY A 123 1.94 -28.50 -0.40
N PRO A 124 2.34 -29.76 -0.16
CA PRO A 124 2.44 -30.81 -1.18
C PRO A 124 1.12 -31.20 -1.87
N ASN A 125 -0.02 -30.74 -1.36
CA ASN A 125 -1.36 -31.07 -1.85
C ASN A 125 -2.05 -29.91 -2.60
N VAL A 126 -1.32 -28.83 -2.88
CA VAL A 126 -1.79 -27.69 -3.67
C VAL A 126 -0.91 -27.60 -4.91
N GLU A 127 -1.47 -27.18 -6.06
CA GLU A 127 -0.68 -26.91 -7.27
C GLU A 127 0.61 -26.16 -6.93
N GLN A 128 1.72 -26.62 -7.52
CA GLN A 128 3.06 -26.07 -7.26
C GLN A 128 3.04 -24.55 -7.37
N GLY A 129 3.57 -23.88 -6.35
CA GLY A 129 3.67 -22.42 -6.35
C GLY A 129 3.79 -21.83 -4.95
N TYR A 130 3.83 -20.50 -4.91
CA TYR A 130 3.97 -19.72 -3.69
C TYR A 130 2.65 -19.08 -3.27
N LYS A 131 2.43 -18.97 -1.97
CA LYS A 131 1.45 -18.06 -1.39
C LYS A 131 2.20 -16.79 -1.01
N ILE A 132 1.78 -15.67 -1.58
CA ILE A 132 2.37 -14.36 -1.37
C ILE A 132 1.35 -13.51 -0.62
N VAL A 133 1.69 -13.04 0.57
CA VAL A 133 0.85 -12.13 1.35
C VAL A 133 1.57 -10.80 1.45
N VAL A 134 1.06 -9.76 0.79
CA VAL A 134 1.59 -8.39 0.86
C VAL A 134 0.75 -7.58 1.83
N THR A 135 1.41 -6.88 2.75
CA THR A 135 0.78 -6.00 3.74
C THR A 135 1.27 -4.58 3.60
N ILE A 136 0.34 -3.63 3.52
CA ILE A 136 0.61 -2.17 3.47
C ILE A 136 -0.37 -1.49 4.43
N GLY A 137 0.13 -0.87 5.49
CA GLY A 137 -0.72 -0.32 6.55
C GLY A 137 -1.60 -1.40 7.18
N SER A 138 -2.91 -1.14 7.22
CA SER A 138 -3.90 -2.11 7.73
C SER A 138 -4.43 -3.09 6.68
N MET A 139 -3.97 -3.00 5.43
CA MET A 139 -4.45 -3.83 4.32
C MET A 139 -3.49 -4.99 4.05
N SER A 140 -4.04 -6.19 3.83
CA SER A 140 -3.28 -7.37 3.41
C SER A 140 -3.95 -8.04 2.21
N VAL A 141 -3.16 -8.31 1.17
CA VAL A 141 -3.60 -8.95 -0.08
C VAL A 141 -2.86 -10.27 -0.25
N THR A 142 -3.56 -11.31 -0.70
CA THR A 142 -2.98 -12.64 -0.95
C THR A 142 -3.00 -12.98 -2.44
N LYS A 143 -1.91 -13.56 -2.93
CA LYS A 143 -1.74 -14.07 -4.30
C LYS A 143 -1.24 -15.52 -4.30
#